data_AF-A0A2H1KTA9-F1
#
_entry.id   AF-A0A2H1KTA9-F1
#
_cell.length_a   1.000
_cell.length_b   1.000
_cell.length_c   1.000
_cell.angle_alpha   90.00
_cell.angle_beta   90.00
_cell.angle_gamma   90.00
#
_symmetry.space_group_name_H-M   'P 1'
#
loop_
_entity.id
_entity.type
_entity.pdbx_description
1 polymer ?
#
loop_
_entity_poly.entity_id
_entity_poly.type
_entity_poly.pdbx_seq_one_letter_code
_entity_poly.pdbx_strand_id
1 'polypeptide(L)'
;MLDNCLVRKWLFLMGAVIAEVTGTLALKGALDSPALYVLVGLGYAAAFVFLSLTLRVGMPLGIAYGIWGAAGVALTAVLSLVLFAEPLTPVMITGIVFIMAGVILVEVGNRDDDARQTLPDAPESDRGRPGDEDLSAPGDES
;
A
#
# COMPACT_ATOMS: atom_id res chain seq x y z
N MET A 1 10.54 -17.36 -12.42
CA MET A 1 10.14 -16.13 -13.15
C MET A 1 9.28 -15.21 -12.29
N LEU A 2 8.38 -15.75 -11.45
CA LEU A 2 7.59 -15.00 -10.46
C LEU A 2 8.46 -14.36 -9.35
N ASP A 3 9.55 -15.03 -8.95
CA ASP A 3 10.45 -14.56 -7.88
C ASP A 3 11.06 -13.19 -8.19
N ASN A 4 11.47 -12.98 -9.45
CA ASN A 4 12.10 -11.74 -9.89
C ASN A 4 11.10 -10.56 -9.89
N CYS A 5 9.79 -10.81 -9.96
CA CYS A 5 8.77 -9.78 -9.91
C CYS A 5 8.53 -9.32 -8.47
N LEU A 6 8.38 -10.27 -7.55
CA LEU A 6 8.24 -9.98 -6.12
C LEU A 6 9.48 -9.26 -5.58
N VAL A 7 10.68 -9.80 -5.82
CA VAL A 7 11.93 -9.21 -5.37
C VAL A 7 12.09 -7.77 -5.90
N ARG A 8 11.71 -7.51 -7.15
CA ARG A 8 11.78 -6.17 -7.74
C ARG A 8 10.80 -5.17 -7.09
N LYS A 9 9.59 -5.59 -6.73
CA LYS A 9 8.63 -4.75 -6.00
C LYS A 9 9.20 -4.29 -4.65
N TRP A 10 9.73 -5.25 -3.88
CA TRP A 10 10.30 -4.99 -2.56
C TRP A 10 11.59 -4.16 -2.64
N LEU A 11 12.43 -4.37 -3.67
CA LEU A 11 13.62 -3.55 -3.90
C LEU A 11 13.28 -2.07 -4.17
N PHE A 12 12.28 -1.80 -5.01
CA PHE A 12 11.85 -0.42 -5.25
C PHE A 12 11.23 0.22 -4.01
N LEU A 13 10.45 -0.54 -3.24
CA LEU A 13 9.88 -0.04 -1.99
C LEU A 13 10.98 0.27 -0.96
N MET A 14 11.97 -0.60 -0.80
CA MET A 14 13.13 -0.33 0.06
C MET A 14 13.92 0.89 -0.42
N GLY A 15 14.12 1.04 -1.73
CA GLY A 15 14.73 2.22 -2.31
C GLY A 15 13.97 3.51 -1.97
N ALA A 16 12.63 3.45 -2.01
CA ALA A 16 11.78 4.58 -1.63
C ALA A 16 11.97 4.98 -0.16
N VAL A 17 11.93 4.00 0.75
CA VAL A 17 12.12 4.21 2.20
C VAL A 17 13.51 4.79 2.48
N ILE A 18 14.57 4.23 1.90
CA ILE A 18 15.94 4.72 2.12
C ILE A 18 16.10 6.15 1.62
N ALA A 19 15.58 6.46 0.43
CA ALA A 19 15.65 7.80 -0.14
C ALA A 19 14.89 8.82 0.71
N GLU A 20 13.70 8.46 1.20
CA GLU A 20 12.90 9.29 2.09
C GLU A 20 13.65 9.55 3.41
N VAL A 21 14.05 8.50 4.11
CA VAL A 21 14.74 8.59 5.41
C VAL A 21 16.02 9.41 5.28
N THR A 22 16.77 9.23 4.19
CA THR A 22 17.96 10.06 3.90
C THR A 22 17.59 11.53 3.73
N GLY A 23 16.53 11.83 2.98
CA GLY A 23 16.01 13.19 2.81
C GLY A 23 15.54 13.80 4.14
N THR A 24 14.87 13.03 5.00
CA THR A 24 14.39 13.48 6.30
C THR A 24 15.53 13.77 7.28
N LEU A 25 16.56 12.91 7.32
CA LEU A 25 17.77 13.17 8.13
C LEU A 25 18.57 14.36 7.58
N ALA A 26 18.67 14.49 6.26
CA ALA A 26 19.29 15.64 5.62
C ALA A 26 18.53 16.94 5.94
N LEU A 27 17.21 16.90 6.08
CA LEU A 27 16.39 18.05 6.46
C LEU A 27 16.72 18.51 7.88
N LYS A 28 16.89 17.57 8.81
CA LYS A 28 17.34 17.89 10.17
C LYS A 28 18.72 18.56 10.15
N GLY A 29 19.67 18.03 9.38
CA GLY A 29 20.99 18.65 9.21
C GLY A 29 20.97 19.96 8.43
N ALA A 30 19.98 20.17 7.54
CA ALA A 30 19.84 21.39 6.74
C ALA A 30 19.49 22.62 7.59
N LEU A 31 18.96 22.40 8.79
CA LEU A 31 18.74 23.46 9.78
C LEU A 31 20.06 24.15 10.15
N ASP A 32 21.16 23.39 10.25
CA ASP A 32 22.50 23.91 10.54
C ASP A 32 23.31 24.22 9.28
N SER A 33 23.01 23.56 8.15
CA SER A 33 23.74 23.71 6.89
C SER A 33 22.78 23.80 5.69
N PRO A 34 22.45 25.02 5.22
CA PRO A 34 21.45 25.24 4.18
C PRO A 34 21.74 24.52 2.84
N ALA A 35 23.00 24.17 2.56
CA ALA A 35 23.37 23.41 1.37
C ALA A 35 22.69 22.02 1.30
N LEU A 36 22.30 21.45 2.44
CA LEU A 36 21.66 20.14 2.52
C LEU A 36 20.20 20.16 2.04
N TYR A 37 19.55 21.32 1.89
CA TYR A 37 18.19 21.40 1.33
C TYR A 37 18.10 20.83 -0.09
N VAL A 38 19.20 20.89 -0.86
CA VAL A 38 19.27 20.24 -2.18
C VAL A 38 19.13 18.72 -2.05
N LEU A 39 19.79 18.14 -1.04
CA LEU A 39 19.71 16.71 -0.76
C LEU A 39 18.32 16.30 -0.25
N VAL A 40 17.66 17.16 0.52
CA VAL A 40 16.26 16.95 0.93
C VAL A 40 15.35 16.84 -0.28
N GLY A 41 15.42 17.82 -1.19
CA GLY A 41 14.59 17.84 -2.40
C GLY A 41 14.84 16.62 -3.27
N LEU A 42 16.10 16.25 -3.48
CA LEU A 42 16.48 15.06 -4.25
C LEU A 42 16.04 13.76 -3.58
N GLY A 43 16.17 13.65 -2.26
CA GLY A 43 15.77 12.48 -1.48
C GLY A 43 14.27 12.22 -1.59
N TYR A 44 13.44 13.24 -1.36
CA TYR A 44 12.00 13.12 -1.52
C TYR A 44 11.58 12.85 -2.97
N ALA A 45 12.18 13.53 -3.93
CA ALA A 45 11.89 13.26 -5.35
C ALA A 45 12.21 11.81 -5.72
N ALA A 46 13.38 11.30 -5.29
CA ALA A 46 13.76 9.90 -5.51
C ALA A 46 12.79 8.94 -4.80
N ALA A 47 12.38 9.24 -3.56
CA ALA A 47 11.42 8.42 -2.82
C ALA A 47 10.09 8.28 -3.58
N PHE A 48 9.53 9.39 -4.05
CA PHE A 48 8.30 9.39 -4.84
C PHE A 48 8.46 8.66 -6.19
N VAL A 49 9.61 8.79 -6.85
CA VAL A 49 9.90 8.04 -8.08
C VAL A 49 9.91 6.53 -7.81
N PHE A 50 10.63 6.07 -6.79
CA PHE A 50 10.67 4.65 -6.42
C PHE A 50 9.32 4.12 -5.95
N LEU A 51 8.54 4.91 -5.22
CA LEU A 51 7.18 4.55 -4.85
C LEU A 51 6.29 4.41 -6.10
N SER A 52 6.37 5.36 -7.04
CA SER A 52 5.63 5.29 -8.31
C SER A 52 6.01 4.05 -9.15
N LEU A 53 7.29 3.69 -9.16
CA LEU A 53 7.78 2.46 -9.79
C LEU A 53 7.18 1.23 -9.11
N THR A 54 7.16 1.19 -7.78
CA THR A 54 6.57 0.09 -6.99
C THR A 54 5.10 -0.12 -7.35
N LEU A 55 4.33 0.96 -7.46
CA LEU A 55 2.92 0.92 -7.88
C LEU A 55 2.78 0.43 -9.33
N ARG A 56 3.65 0.88 -10.25
CA ARG A 56 3.66 0.42 -11.64
C ARG A 56 3.96 -1.07 -11.79
N VAL A 57 4.69 -1.69 -10.86
CA VAL A 57 4.94 -3.14 -10.87
C VAL A 57 3.72 -3.93 -10.36
N GLY A 58 2.63 -3.26 -9.98
CA GLY A 58 1.37 -3.87 -9.56
C GLY A 58 1.37 -4.24 -8.08
N MET A 59 1.85 -3.33 -7.23
CA MET A 59 1.58 -3.38 -5.79
C MET A 59 0.36 -2.49 -5.49
N PRO A 60 -0.63 -2.98 -4.72
CA PRO A 60 -1.77 -2.16 -4.30
C PRO A 60 -1.31 -0.90 -3.57
N LEU A 61 -1.98 0.23 -3.86
CA LEU A 61 -1.64 1.53 -3.31
C LEU A 61 -1.64 1.52 -1.77
N GLY A 62 -2.67 0.92 -1.16
CA GLY A 62 -2.82 0.84 0.29
C GLY A 62 -1.67 0.10 0.97
N ILE A 63 -1.23 -1.04 0.40
CA ILE A 63 -0.11 -1.82 0.92
C ILE A 63 1.21 -1.05 0.76
N ALA A 64 1.45 -0.49 -0.42
CA ALA A 64 2.68 0.27 -0.69
C ALA A 64 2.82 1.47 0.24
N TYR A 65 1.78 2.31 0.34
CA TYR A 65 1.79 3.49 1.22
C TYR A 65 1.82 3.13 2.70
N GLY A 66 1.12 2.06 3.10
CA GLY A 66 1.13 1.59 4.48
C GLY A 66 2.53 1.19 4.92
N ILE A 67 3.18 0.28 4.18
CA ILE A 67 4.54 -0.17 4.50
C ILE A 67 5.54 0.98 4.40
N TRP A 68 5.46 1.78 3.33
CA TRP A 68 6.35 2.93 3.13
C TRP A 68 6.28 3.91 4.30
N GLY A 69 5.08 4.33 4.71
CA GLY A 69 4.90 5.27 5.81
C GLY A 69 5.33 4.70 7.17
N ALA A 70 4.96 3.45 7.49
CA ALA A 70 5.36 2.84 8.75
C ALA A 70 6.88 2.62 8.84
N ALA A 71 7.49 2.09 7.76
CA ALA A 71 8.94 1.89 7.71
C ALA A 71 9.68 3.22 7.76
N GLY A 72 9.25 4.23 6.98
CA GLY A 72 9.83 5.57 6.96
C GLY A 72 9.83 6.22 8.35
N VAL A 73 8.69 6.19 9.05
CA VAL A 73 8.57 6.74 10.42
C VAL A 73 9.44 5.96 11.41
N ALA A 74 9.37 4.63 11.40
CA ALA A 74 10.12 3.80 12.34
C ALA A 74 11.64 3.95 12.15
N LEU A 75 12.14 3.87 10.91
CA LEU A 75 13.56 4.07 10.61
C LEU A 75 14.00 5.49 10.96
N THR A 76 13.23 6.50 10.58
CA THR A 76 13.57 7.89 10.90
C THR A 76 13.66 8.10 12.40
N ALA A 77 12.74 7.55 13.20
CA ALA A 77 12.79 7.66 14.65
C ALA A 77 14.04 7.00 15.25
N VAL A 78 14.38 5.78 14.79
CA VAL A 78 15.58 5.06 15.25
C VAL A 78 16.86 5.79 14.85
N LEU A 79 16.96 6.20 13.58
CA LEU A 79 18.12 6.94 13.08
C LEU A 79 18.26 8.31 13.74
N SER A 80 17.14 8.96 14.06
CA SER A 80 17.17 10.26 14.76
C SER A 80 17.71 10.12 16.18
N LEU A 81 17.36 9.04 16.87
CA LEU A 81 17.97 8.72 18.17
C LEU A 81 19.47 8.45 18.04
N VAL A 82 19.89 7.67 17.03
CA VAL A 82 21.31 7.29 16.88
C VAL A 82 22.18 8.46 16.42
N LEU A 83 21.70 9.27 15.47
CA LEU A 83 22.49 10.33 14.84
C LEU A 83 22.41 11.67 15.58
N PHE A 84 21.26 12.00 16.17
CA PHE A 84 21.04 13.28 16.85
C PHE A 84 20.92 13.14 18.38
N ALA A 85 21.09 11.91 18.92
CA ALA A 85 20.97 11.62 20.34
C ALA A 85 19.63 12.09 20.96
N GLU A 86 18.56 12.19 20.15
CA GLU A 86 17.27 12.63 20.65
C GLU A 86 16.63 11.57 21.55
N PRO A 87 16.10 11.96 22.72
CA PRO A 87 15.46 11.02 23.63
C PRO A 87 14.16 10.50 23.01
N LEU A 88 14.11 9.20 22.69
CA LEU A 88 12.85 8.53 22.35
C LEU A 88 12.01 8.37 23.60
N THR A 89 10.93 9.14 23.68
CA THR A 89 10.00 9.03 24.80
C THR A 89 9.14 7.76 24.67
N PRO A 90 8.68 7.18 25.79
CA PRO A 90 7.75 6.04 25.77
C PRO A 90 6.46 6.33 24.97
N VAL A 91 6.04 7.60 24.93
CA VAL A 91 4.88 8.07 24.16
C VAL A 91 5.14 7.95 22.65
N MET A 92 6.33 8.33 22.18
CA MET A 92 6.71 8.17 20.76
C MET A 92 6.73 6.69 20.35
N ILE A 93 7.27 5.82 21.21
CA ILE A 93 7.28 4.37 20.96
C ILE A 93 5.85 3.84 20.82
N THR A 94 4.95 4.26 21.71
CA THR A 94 3.53 3.91 21.64
C THR A 94 2.90 4.39 20.34
N GLY A 95 3.21 5.61 19.91
CA GLY A 95 2.77 6.16 18.62
C GLY A 95 3.22 5.32 17.43
N ILE A 96 4.48 4.88 17.40
CA ILE A 96 5.01 3.99 16.34
C ILE A 96 4.24 2.67 16.32
N VAL A 97 3.97 2.07 17.49
CA VAL A 97 3.18 0.83 17.60
C VAL A 97 1.76 1.03 17.03
N PHE A 98 1.11 2.15 17.31
CA PHE A 98 -0.20 2.47 16.75
C PHE A 98 -0.18 2.67 15.24
N ILE A 99 0.87 3.31 14.69
CA ILE A 99 1.05 3.44 13.24
C ILE A 99 1.18 2.06 12.59
N MET A 100 2.03 1.19 13.16
CA MET A 100 2.19 -0.19 12.69
C MET A 100 0.87 -0.97 12.73
N ALA A 101 0.09 -0.84 13.81
CA ALA A 101 -1.22 -1.47 13.93
C ALA A 101 -2.21 -0.95 12.88
N GLY A 102 -2.20 0.36 12.60
CA GLY A 102 -3.01 0.96 11.54
C GLY A 102 -2.66 0.41 10.15
N VAL A 103 -1.37 0.20 9.87
CA VAL A 103 -0.93 -0.39 8.59
C VAL A 103 -1.42 -1.83 8.43
N ILE A 104 -1.33 -2.64 9.49
CA ILE A 104 -1.86 -4.00 9.48
C ILE A 104 -3.37 -3.99 9.22
N LEU A 105 -4.11 -3.05 9.82
CA LEU A 105 -5.55 -2.93 9.62
C LEU A 105 -5.91 -2.58 8.17
N VAL A 106 -5.16 -1.68 7.53
CA VAL A 106 -5.32 -1.34 6.10
C VAL A 106 -4.99 -2.55 5.23
N GLU A 107 -3.93 -3.30 5.54
CA GLU A 107 -3.56 -4.50 4.79
C GLU A 107 -4.66 -5.58 4.88
N VAL A 108 -5.23 -5.80 6.08
CA VAL A 108 -6.32 -6.75 6.28
C VAL A 108 -7.58 -6.32 5.52
N GLY A 109 -7.98 -5.05 5.64
CA GLY A 109 -9.16 -4.54 4.91
C GLY A 109 -9.04 -4.70 3.39
N ASN A 110 -7.84 -4.52 2.82
CA ASN A 110 -7.62 -4.72 1.39
C ASN A 110 -7.72 -6.20 0.96
N ARG A 111 -7.45 -7.18 1.85
CA ARG A 111 -7.58 -8.61 1.52
C ARG A 111 -9.04 -9.06 1.43
N ASP A 112 -9.93 -8.42 2.20
CA ASP A 112 -11.35 -8.77 2.23
C ASP A 112 -12.09 -8.34 0.94
N ASP A 113 -11.65 -7.25 0.30
CA ASP A 113 -12.21 -6.77 -0.98
C ASP A 113 -11.83 -7.69 -2.17
N ASP A 114 -10.59 -8.21 -2.20
CA ASP A 114 -10.14 -9.18 -3.22
C ASP A 114 -10.93 -10.50 -3.13
N ALA A 115 -11.26 -10.94 -1.90
CA ALA A 115 -12.03 -12.16 -1.65
C ALA A 115 -13.50 -12.05 -2.08
N ARG A 116 -14.08 -10.83 -2.06
CA ARG A 116 -15.45 -10.58 -2.54
C ARG A 116 -15.54 -10.49 -4.06
N GLN A 117 -14.49 -10.04 -4.74
CA GLN A 117 -14.45 -9.96 -6.20
C GLN A 117 -14.22 -11.31 -6.89
N THR A 118 -13.67 -12.30 -6.17
CA THR A 118 -13.43 -13.65 -6.70
C THR A 118 -14.60 -14.61 -6.54
N LEU A 119 -15.66 -14.22 -5.82
CA LEU A 119 -16.92 -14.96 -5.87
C LEU A 119 -17.54 -14.72 -7.26
N PRO A 120 -17.75 -15.77 -8.08
CA PRO A 120 -18.48 -15.63 -9.33
C PRO A 120 -19.84 -15.00 -9.00
N ASP A 121 -20.24 -13.98 -9.76
CA ASP A 121 -21.65 -13.59 -9.83
C ASP A 121 -22.45 -14.88 -9.97
N ALA A 122 -23.15 -15.26 -8.89
CA ALA A 122 -24.02 -16.42 -8.92
C ALA A 122 -24.95 -16.20 -10.13
N PRO A 123 -25.14 -17.21 -10.99
CA PRO A 123 -25.98 -17.03 -12.16
C PRO A 123 -27.31 -16.46 -11.68
N GLU A 124 -27.71 -15.34 -12.27
CA GLU A 124 -29.06 -14.80 -12.19
C GLU A 124 -29.99 -15.79 -12.92
N SER A 125 -30.11 -17.00 -12.36
CA SER A 125 -31.07 -17.99 -12.77
C SER A 125 -32.39 -17.58 -12.15
N ASP A 126 -33.31 -17.21 -13.04
CA ASP A 126 -34.74 -17.28 -12.77
C ASP A 126 -35.34 -16.13 -11.95
N ARG A 127 -35.10 -14.89 -12.39
CA ARG A 127 -36.21 -13.91 -12.34
C ARG A 127 -37.16 -14.27 -13.48
N GLY A 128 -38.23 -14.96 -13.09
CA GLY A 128 -39.26 -15.54 -13.94
C GLY A 128 -39.49 -14.80 -15.25
N ARG A 129 -39.22 -15.52 -16.34
CA ARG A 129 -39.72 -15.21 -17.67
C ARG A 129 -41.13 -15.82 -17.73
N PRO A 130 -42.23 -15.05 -17.70
CA PRO A 130 -43.52 -15.60 -18.03
C PRO A 130 -43.53 -15.83 -19.54
N GLY A 131 -43.25 -17.06 -19.97
CA GLY A 131 -43.19 -17.43 -21.38
C GLY A 131 -43.59 -18.87 -21.68
N ASP A 132 -43.99 -19.62 -20.66
CA ASP A 132 -44.43 -21.00 -20.71
C ASP A 132 -45.97 -21.08 -20.65
N GLU A 133 -46.62 -20.34 -21.56
CA GLU A 133 -48.06 -20.48 -21.88
C GLU A 133 -48.28 -20.99 -23.31
N ASP A 134 -47.30 -21.65 -23.91
CA ASP A 134 -47.43 -22.17 -25.28
C ASP A 134 -46.94 -23.61 -25.37
N LEU A 135 -47.51 -24.51 -24.54
CA LEU A 135 -47.46 -25.95 -24.82
C LEU A 135 -48.50 -26.77 -24.03
N SER A 136 -49.77 -26.63 -24.37
CA SER A 136 -50.84 -27.62 -24.12
C SER A 136 -52.01 -27.25 -25.04
N ALA A 137 -52.55 -28.07 -25.93
CA ALA A 137 -52.30 -29.43 -26.39
C ALA A 137 -53.10 -29.58 -27.73
N PRO A 138 -53.40 -30.78 -28.26
CA PRO A 138 -53.27 -31.12 -29.68
C PRO A 138 -54.56 -30.94 -30.48
N GLY A 139 -54.43 -31.00 -31.81
CA GLY A 139 -55.57 -31.03 -32.72
C GLY A 139 -56.44 -32.27 -32.55
N ASP A 140 -57.75 -32.03 -32.50
CA ASP A 140 -58.92 -32.85 -32.88
C ASP A 140 -60.12 -31.92 -32.51
N GLU A 141 -61.18 -31.65 -33.26
CA GLU A 141 -62.10 -32.52 -33.99
C GLU A 141 -62.93 -31.69 -35.01
N SER A 142 -63.23 -32.35 -36.15
CA SER A 142 -64.37 -32.18 -37.10
C SER A 142 -64.63 -30.84 -37.80
#